data_AF-A0A662F9W9-F1
#
_entry.id   AF-A0A662F9W9-F1
#
_cell.length_a   1.000
_cell.length_b   1.000
_cell.length_c   1.000
_cell.angle_alpha   90.00
_cell.angle_beta   90.00
_cell.angle_gamma   90.00
#
_symmetry.space_group_name_H-M   'P 1'
#
loop_
_entity.id
_entity.type
_entity.pdbx_description
1 polymer ?
#
loop_
_entity_poly.entity_id
_entity_poly.type
_entity_poly.pdbx_seq_one_letter_code
_entity_poly.pdbx_strand_id
1 'polypeptide(L)'
;MSKAKIVVPGELVAVAEEYLSGENTVEEDSSIKSAVYGLAEYDDSKKTVRVKAKRTIKPICKGAIAIGEIISVKPDVVLVCINQAKRGNEKLTIFQSLGVIFIRNIKRAFVKDARDEFRVGDIIKAEVVNVTPFAAELSTVKPEHGVIKAFCSNCRHELFLFGRTLRCLNCNNTERRKIALDYGKINLG
;
A
#
# COMPACT_ATOMS: atom_id res chain seq x y z
N MET A 1 33.29 12.04 -17.73
CA MET A 1 32.62 11.05 -16.85
C MET A 1 32.22 11.78 -15.58
N SER A 2 30.96 12.20 -15.47
CA SER A 2 30.46 12.90 -14.29
C SER A 2 30.51 11.96 -13.08
N LYS A 3 31.16 12.40 -12.00
CA LYS A 3 31.27 11.65 -10.74
C LYS A 3 29.89 11.57 -10.10
N ALA A 4 29.17 10.48 -10.37
CA ALA A 4 27.93 10.19 -9.69
C ALA A 4 28.22 9.95 -8.20
N LYS A 5 27.80 10.88 -7.35
CA LYS A 5 28.04 10.85 -5.90
C LYS A 5 26.75 10.51 -5.17
N ILE A 6 26.79 9.53 -4.27
CA ILE A 6 25.67 9.30 -3.34
C ILE A 6 25.74 10.36 -2.26
N VAL A 7 24.62 11.03 -2.02
CA VAL A 7 24.51 12.15 -1.08
C VAL A 7 23.36 11.94 -0.10
N VAL A 8 23.48 12.52 1.09
CA VAL A 8 22.46 12.52 2.14
C VAL A 8 21.77 13.88 2.28
N PRO A 9 20.57 13.97 2.88
CA PRO A 9 19.93 15.27 3.15
C PRO A 9 20.85 16.22 3.92
N GLY A 10 20.93 17.48 3.49
CA GLY A 10 21.79 18.51 4.05
C GLY A 10 23.23 18.53 3.52
N GLU A 11 23.64 17.51 2.77
CA GLU A 11 24.99 17.46 2.20
C GLU A 11 25.13 18.48 1.05
N LEU A 12 26.23 19.24 1.06
CA LEU A 12 26.58 20.17 -0.02
C LEU A 12 26.81 19.40 -1.32
N VAL A 13 26.07 19.78 -2.37
CA VAL A 13 26.17 19.17 -3.71
C VAL A 13 26.80 20.11 -4.75
N ALA A 14 26.59 21.41 -4.62
CA ALA A 14 27.20 22.44 -5.46
C ALA A 14 27.12 23.82 -4.77
N VAL A 15 27.76 24.83 -5.36
CA VAL A 15 27.53 26.25 -5.02
C VAL A 15 26.70 26.92 -6.11
N ALA A 16 25.90 27.91 -5.74
CA ALA A 16 24.98 28.62 -6.63
C ALA A 16 25.69 29.36 -7.80
N GLU A 17 26.98 29.65 -7.65
CA GLU A 17 27.84 30.24 -8.69
C GLU A 17 28.17 29.25 -9.81
N GLU A 18 28.22 27.95 -9.51
CA GLU A 18 28.61 26.90 -10.46
C GLU A 18 27.40 26.22 -11.11
N TYR A 19 26.34 26.03 -10.34
CA TYR A 19 25.13 25.33 -10.75
C TYR A 19 23.89 26.00 -10.17
N LEU A 20 22.76 25.81 -10.84
CA LEU A 20 21.42 26.13 -10.37
C LEU A 20 20.82 24.93 -9.63
N SER A 21 20.03 25.21 -8.59
CA SER A 21 19.28 24.20 -7.84
C SER A 21 18.20 23.55 -8.72
N GLY A 22 18.19 22.21 -8.74
CA GLY A 22 17.23 21.40 -9.48
C GLY A 22 16.33 20.57 -8.56
N GLU A 23 15.87 19.43 -9.07
CA GLU A 23 14.96 18.54 -8.32
C GLU A 23 15.67 17.93 -7.09
N ASN A 24 14.98 17.94 -5.95
CA ASN A 24 15.47 17.43 -4.67
C ASN A 24 16.76 18.10 -4.15
N THR A 25 16.98 19.37 -4.50
CA THR A 25 18.01 20.21 -3.90
C THR A 25 17.39 21.48 -3.31
N VAL A 26 18.05 22.07 -2.32
CA VAL A 26 17.67 23.34 -1.70
C VAL A 26 18.86 24.26 -1.75
N GLU A 27 18.63 25.52 -2.10
CA GLU A 27 19.63 26.57 -2.04
C GLU A 27 19.49 27.35 -0.73
N GLU A 28 20.58 27.40 0.04
CA GLU A 28 20.69 28.16 1.29
C GLU A 28 22.09 28.80 1.34
N ASP A 29 22.17 30.10 1.62
CA ASP A 29 23.45 30.83 1.77
C ASP A 29 24.44 30.58 0.60
N SER A 30 23.95 30.66 -0.65
CA SER A 30 24.72 30.39 -1.88
C SER A 30 25.24 28.94 -2.01
N SER A 31 24.83 28.05 -1.11
CA SER A 31 25.14 26.63 -1.12
C SER A 31 23.93 25.83 -1.58
N ILE A 32 24.12 24.94 -2.55
CA ILE A 32 23.10 23.99 -2.97
C ILE A 32 23.33 22.69 -2.19
N LYS A 33 22.37 22.33 -1.37
CA LYS A 33 22.38 21.14 -0.53
C LYS A 33 21.35 20.12 -1.04
N SER A 34 21.61 18.85 -0.80
CA SER A 34 20.63 17.80 -1.09
C SER A 34 19.43 17.87 -0.14
N ALA A 35 18.21 17.74 -0.67
CA ALA A 35 17.00 17.60 0.14
C ALA A 35 16.69 16.14 0.50
N VAL A 36 17.28 15.18 -0.22
CA VAL A 36 16.95 13.74 -0.12
C VAL A 36 18.20 12.88 -0.10
N TYR A 37 18.04 11.60 0.25
CA TYR A 37 19.08 10.61 0.03
C TYR A 37 19.04 10.08 -1.41
N GLY A 38 20.13 10.21 -2.17
CA GLY A 38 20.11 9.88 -3.58
C GLY A 38 21.43 10.03 -4.30
N LEU A 39 21.37 10.00 -5.63
CA LEU A 39 22.51 10.21 -6.52
C LEU A 39 22.50 11.64 -7.05
N ALA A 40 23.56 12.40 -6.78
CA ALA A 40 23.74 13.72 -7.38
C ALA A 40 24.08 13.57 -8.87
N GLU A 41 23.28 14.23 -9.71
CA GLU A 41 23.44 14.29 -11.16
C GLU A 41 23.66 15.74 -11.57
N TYR A 42 24.73 15.97 -12.34
CA TYR A 42 25.15 17.29 -12.81
C TYR A 42 24.90 17.37 -14.31
N ASP A 43 24.11 18.36 -14.73
CA ASP A 43 23.92 18.71 -16.13
C ASP A 43 24.78 19.93 -16.43
N ASP A 44 25.95 19.69 -17.02
CA ASP A 44 26.92 20.73 -17.37
C ASP A 44 26.42 21.68 -18.46
N SER A 45 25.51 21.22 -19.33
CA SER A 45 24.97 22.03 -20.43
C SER A 45 23.97 23.05 -19.92
N LYS A 46 23.13 22.66 -18.95
CA LYS A 46 22.15 23.55 -18.31
C LYS A 46 22.67 24.22 -17.05
N LYS A 47 23.85 23.83 -16.59
CA LYS A 47 24.40 24.22 -15.28
C LYS A 47 23.39 23.99 -14.17
N THR A 48 22.79 22.81 -14.12
CA THR A 48 21.84 22.42 -13.05
C THR A 48 22.35 21.19 -12.31
N VAL A 49 22.20 21.18 -10.99
CA VAL A 49 22.44 19.99 -10.16
C VAL A 49 21.10 19.48 -9.61
N ARG A 50 20.88 18.17 -9.67
CA ARG A 50 19.71 17.53 -9.06
C ARG A 50 20.13 16.30 -8.28
N VAL A 51 19.28 15.85 -7.36
CA VAL A 51 19.50 14.59 -6.65
C VAL A 51 18.40 13.61 -7.03
N LYS A 52 18.78 12.55 -7.74
CA LYS A 52 17.88 11.43 -8.04
C LYS A 52 17.70 10.59 -6.77
N ALA A 53 16.56 10.75 -6.11
CA ALA A 53 16.25 10.03 -4.88
C ALA A 53 16.42 8.51 -5.07
N LYS A 54 17.13 7.85 -4.15
CA LYS A 54 17.31 6.38 -4.20
C LYS A 54 16.00 5.63 -3.96
N ARG A 55 15.05 6.28 -3.28
CA ARG A 55 13.66 5.85 -3.16
C ARG A 55 12.75 6.99 -3.59
N THR A 56 12.02 6.79 -4.68
CA THR A 56 10.93 7.68 -5.06
C THR A 56 9.71 7.37 -4.21
N ILE A 57 9.20 8.38 -3.52
CA ILE A 57 7.96 8.27 -2.77
C ILE A 57 6.81 8.35 -3.77
N LYS A 58 6.10 7.24 -3.97
CA LYS A 58 4.93 7.19 -4.86
C LYS A 58 3.68 6.96 -4.02
N PRO A 59 2.74 7.92 -3.97
CA PRO A 59 1.53 7.75 -3.17
C PRO A 59 0.66 6.60 -3.70
N ILE A 60 -0.21 6.08 -2.84
CA ILE A 60 -1.27 5.17 -3.26
C ILE A 60 -2.11 5.81 -4.37
N CYS A 61 -2.45 5.03 -5.40
CA CYS A 61 -3.17 5.52 -6.57
C CYS A 61 -4.19 4.50 -7.05
N LYS A 62 -5.13 4.95 -7.89
CA LYS A 62 -6.12 4.08 -8.54
C LYS A 62 -5.42 2.95 -9.33
N GLY A 63 -5.95 1.74 -9.20
CA GLY A 63 -5.43 0.51 -9.80
C GLY A 63 -4.29 -0.14 -9.01
N ALA A 64 -3.88 0.43 -7.87
CA ALA A 64 -2.95 -0.24 -6.97
C ALA A 64 -3.63 -1.41 -6.25
N ILE A 65 -2.84 -2.43 -5.90
CA ILE A 65 -3.24 -3.53 -5.03
C ILE A 65 -2.82 -3.18 -3.61
N ALA A 66 -3.78 -3.12 -2.70
CA ALA A 66 -3.61 -2.85 -1.29
C ALA A 66 -3.79 -4.14 -0.47
N ILE A 67 -2.96 -4.31 0.54
CA ILE A 67 -3.08 -5.33 1.59
C ILE A 67 -3.28 -4.61 2.91
N GLY A 68 -4.24 -5.07 3.69
CA GLY A 68 -4.59 -4.45 4.95
C GLY A 68 -5.39 -5.37 5.86
N GLU A 69 -5.59 -4.91 7.08
CA GLU A 69 -6.36 -5.59 8.12
C GLU A 69 -7.74 -4.92 8.27
N ILE A 70 -8.80 -5.72 8.40
CA ILE A 70 -10.14 -5.20 8.65
C ILE A 70 -10.24 -4.74 10.10
N ILE A 71 -10.52 -3.45 10.30
CA ILE A 71 -10.68 -2.84 11.62
C ILE A 71 -12.14 -2.66 12.03
N SER A 72 -13.08 -2.63 11.08
CA SER A 72 -14.52 -2.54 11.37
C SER A 72 -15.37 -3.11 10.24
N VAL A 73 -16.50 -3.75 10.59
CA VAL A 73 -17.48 -4.29 9.64
C VAL A 73 -18.88 -3.84 10.05
N LYS A 74 -19.44 -2.90 9.29
CA LYS A 74 -20.86 -2.52 9.33
C LYS A 74 -21.61 -3.21 8.17
N PRO A 75 -22.95 -3.25 8.18
CA PRO A 75 -23.70 -3.98 7.16
C PRO A 75 -23.40 -3.54 5.73
N ASP A 76 -23.15 -2.25 5.53
CA ASP A 76 -22.99 -1.58 4.24
C ASP A 76 -21.54 -1.13 3.94
N VAL A 77 -20.67 -1.16 4.94
CA VAL A 77 -19.29 -0.65 4.83
C VAL A 77 -18.29 -1.45 5.67
N VAL A 78 -17.11 -1.68 5.10
CA VAL A 78 -15.96 -2.30 5.77
C VAL A 78 -14.82 -1.30 5.82
N LEU A 79 -14.23 -1.13 7.00
CA LEU A 79 -13.05 -0.29 7.21
C LEU A 79 -11.80 -1.17 7.32
N VAL A 80 -10.75 -0.74 6.63
CA VAL A 80 -9.50 -1.47 6.45
C VAL A 80 -8.35 -0.56 6.83
N CYS A 81 -7.41 -1.03 7.64
CA CYS A 81 -6.12 -0.40 7.81
C CYS A 81 -5.15 -0.97 6.76
N ILE A 82 -4.77 -0.15 5.79
CA ILE A 82 -3.86 -0.51 4.69
C ILE A 82 -2.43 -0.46 5.21
N ASN A 83 -1.73 -1.58 5.12
CA ASN A 83 -0.36 -1.74 5.61
C ASN A 83 0.64 -1.84 4.45
N GLN A 84 0.19 -2.32 3.27
CA GLN A 84 1.02 -2.42 2.08
C GLN A 84 0.21 -2.03 0.83
N ALA A 85 0.85 -1.35 -0.12
CA ALA A 85 0.26 -1.06 -1.41
C ALA A 85 1.31 -1.19 -2.52
N LYS A 86 0.94 -1.71 -3.68
CA LYS A 86 1.82 -1.83 -4.85
C LYS A 86 1.07 -1.63 -6.16
N ARG A 87 1.78 -1.19 -7.19
CA ARG A 87 1.30 -1.16 -8.58
C ARG A 87 2.34 -1.83 -9.48
N GLY A 88 1.98 -2.97 -10.07
CA GLY A 88 2.95 -3.86 -10.70
C GLY A 88 4.03 -4.30 -9.70
N ASN A 89 5.29 -4.01 -10.01
CA ASN A 89 6.44 -4.31 -9.14
C ASN A 89 6.81 -3.15 -8.21
N GLU A 90 6.14 -2.00 -8.31
CA GLU A 90 6.47 -0.81 -7.53
C GLU A 90 5.71 -0.79 -6.20
N LYS A 91 6.44 -0.68 -5.09
CA LYS A 91 5.85 -0.41 -3.77
C LYS A 91 5.41 1.05 -3.69
N LEU A 92 4.23 1.28 -3.13
CA LEU A 92 3.66 2.61 -2.92
C LEU A 92 3.75 3.00 -1.45
N THR A 93 3.91 4.29 -1.21
CA THR A 93 3.91 4.90 0.12
C THR A 93 2.48 5.16 0.56
N ILE A 94 2.17 4.69 1.77
CA ILE A 94 0.87 4.84 2.42
C ILE A 94 0.95 6.05 3.33
N PHE A 95 0.39 7.17 2.89
CA PHE A 95 0.20 8.36 3.71
C PHE A 95 -1.12 8.32 4.49
N GLN A 96 -2.12 7.62 3.92
CA GLN A 96 -3.44 7.43 4.49
C GLN A 96 -3.72 5.94 4.54
N SER A 97 -3.70 5.38 5.74
CA SER A 97 -3.93 3.95 5.95
C SER A 97 -5.40 3.58 5.90
N LEU A 98 -6.33 4.54 5.94
CA LEU A 98 -7.76 4.20 5.93
C LEU A 98 -8.22 3.76 4.53
N GLY A 99 -8.62 2.50 4.43
CA GLY A 99 -9.32 1.91 3.31
C GLY A 99 -10.80 1.70 3.61
N VAL A 100 -11.65 1.90 2.61
CA VAL A 100 -13.10 1.72 2.72
C VAL A 100 -13.61 0.83 1.60
N ILE A 101 -14.29 -0.27 1.94
CA ILE A 101 -15.01 -1.11 0.98
C ILE A 101 -16.50 -0.90 1.20
N PHE A 102 -17.18 -0.29 0.24
CA PHE A 102 -18.64 -0.25 0.21
C PHE A 102 -19.19 -1.60 -0.20
N ILE A 103 -20.40 -1.95 0.27
CA ILE A 103 -21.06 -3.24 -0.03
C ILE A 103 -21.12 -3.58 -1.53
N ARG A 104 -21.32 -2.57 -2.39
CA ARG A 104 -21.32 -2.70 -3.87
C ARG A 104 -19.97 -3.17 -4.44
N ASN A 105 -18.88 -2.97 -3.71
CA ASN A 105 -17.51 -3.29 -4.12
C ASN A 105 -17.01 -4.60 -3.49
N ILE A 106 -17.88 -5.42 -2.89
CA ILE A 106 -17.48 -6.69 -2.25
C ILE A 106 -17.39 -7.83 -3.27
N LYS A 107 -18.46 -8.08 -4.02
CA LYS A 107 -18.51 -9.14 -5.05
C LYS A 107 -19.57 -8.78 -6.09
N ARG A 108 -19.55 -9.47 -7.25
CA ARG A 108 -20.54 -9.26 -8.32
C ARG A 108 -21.96 -9.66 -7.91
N ALA A 109 -22.06 -10.75 -7.15
CA ALA A 109 -23.34 -11.21 -6.62
C ALA A 109 -23.83 -10.27 -5.51
N PHE A 110 -25.14 -10.19 -5.35
CA PHE A 110 -25.75 -9.37 -4.30
C PHE A 110 -25.22 -9.78 -2.90
N VAL A 111 -24.86 -8.77 -2.11
CA VAL A 111 -24.48 -8.90 -0.70
C VAL A 111 -25.51 -8.14 0.10
N LYS A 112 -26.18 -8.82 1.03
CA LYS A 112 -27.16 -8.20 1.94
C LYS A 112 -26.48 -7.54 3.13
N ASP A 113 -25.45 -8.19 3.67
CA ASP A 113 -24.69 -7.73 4.84
C ASP A 113 -23.20 -8.04 4.62
N ALA A 114 -22.34 -7.04 4.73
CA ALA A 114 -20.88 -7.23 4.62
C ALA A 114 -20.32 -8.14 5.72
N ARG A 115 -21.05 -8.31 6.83
CA ARG A 115 -20.76 -9.29 7.88
C ARG A 115 -21.05 -10.72 7.44
N ASP A 116 -21.52 -11.00 6.23
CA ASP A 116 -21.49 -12.37 5.72
C ASP A 116 -20.16 -12.69 5.01
N GLU A 117 -19.40 -11.65 4.68
CA GLU A 117 -18.24 -11.74 3.80
C GLU A 117 -16.92 -11.53 4.57
N PHE A 118 -16.95 -10.75 5.66
CA PHE A 118 -15.74 -10.27 6.35
C PHE A 118 -15.89 -10.24 7.88
N ARG A 119 -14.77 -10.38 8.60
CA ARG A 119 -14.68 -10.14 10.05
C ARG A 119 -13.53 -9.20 10.39
N VAL A 120 -13.64 -8.55 11.54
CA VAL A 120 -12.56 -7.77 12.15
C VAL A 120 -11.35 -8.66 12.43
N GLY A 121 -10.16 -8.19 12.06
CA GLY A 121 -8.88 -8.90 12.15
C GLY A 121 -8.56 -9.76 10.92
N ASP A 122 -9.47 -9.91 9.96
CA ASP A 122 -9.15 -10.56 8.69
C ASP A 122 -8.14 -9.70 7.92
N ILE A 123 -7.14 -10.35 7.33
CA ILE A 123 -6.19 -9.70 6.41
C ILE A 123 -6.73 -9.89 5.01
N ILE A 124 -6.84 -8.80 4.28
CA ILE A 124 -7.40 -8.77 2.93
C ILE A 124 -6.42 -8.23 1.91
N LYS A 125 -6.67 -8.61 0.66
CA LYS A 125 -6.08 -8.01 -0.54
C LYS A 125 -7.20 -7.43 -1.39
N ALA A 126 -7.07 -6.16 -1.77
CA ALA A 126 -8.07 -5.42 -2.51
C ALA A 126 -7.44 -4.48 -3.55
N GLU A 127 -8.21 -4.06 -4.54
CA GLU A 127 -7.79 -3.04 -5.52
C GLU A 127 -8.31 -1.67 -5.13
N VAL A 128 -7.46 -0.66 -5.27
CA VAL A 128 -7.81 0.74 -5.06
C VAL A 128 -8.60 1.24 -6.27
N VAL A 129 -9.87 1.56 -6.10
CA VAL A 129 -10.73 2.08 -7.18
C VAL A 129 -10.78 3.60 -7.20
N ASN A 130 -10.57 4.24 -6.06
CA ASN A 130 -10.49 5.69 -5.93
C ASN A 130 -9.63 6.08 -4.72
N VAL A 131 -9.06 7.29 -4.74
CA VAL A 131 -8.32 7.86 -3.60
C VAL A 131 -8.88 9.25 -3.33
N THR A 132 -9.30 9.47 -2.09
CA THR A 132 -9.77 10.77 -1.60
C THR A 132 -8.76 11.36 -0.61
N PRO A 133 -8.89 12.63 -0.19
CA PRO A 133 -8.07 13.20 0.87
C PRO A 133 -8.26 12.55 2.26
N PHE A 134 -9.15 11.59 2.44
CA PHE A 134 -9.41 10.97 3.75
C PHE A 134 -9.24 9.45 3.75
N ALA A 135 -9.45 8.80 2.61
CA ALA A 135 -9.42 7.35 2.50
C ALA A 135 -9.22 6.88 1.06
N ALA A 136 -8.72 5.65 0.92
CA ALA A 136 -8.73 4.89 -0.32
C ALA A 136 -10.02 4.05 -0.42
N GLU A 137 -10.78 4.22 -1.50
CA GLU A 137 -11.89 3.32 -1.80
C GLU A 137 -11.34 2.03 -2.40
N LEU A 138 -11.73 0.90 -1.82
CA LEU A 138 -11.22 -0.43 -2.13
C LEU A 138 -12.32 -1.31 -2.75
N SER A 139 -11.90 -2.27 -3.57
CA SER A 139 -12.77 -3.26 -4.20
C SER A 139 -12.19 -4.67 -4.12
N THR A 140 -13.06 -5.62 -3.78
CA THR A 140 -12.78 -7.07 -3.71
C THR A 140 -13.60 -7.88 -4.71
N VAL A 141 -14.20 -7.19 -5.70
CA VAL A 141 -15.08 -7.81 -6.72
C VAL A 141 -14.37 -8.88 -7.55
N LYS A 142 -13.08 -8.68 -7.83
CA LYS A 142 -12.27 -9.63 -8.59
C LYS A 142 -12.01 -10.91 -7.78
N PRO A 143 -11.97 -12.10 -8.39
CA PRO A 143 -11.73 -13.37 -7.69
C PRO A 143 -10.41 -13.40 -6.91
N GLU A 144 -9.39 -12.71 -7.42
CA GLU A 144 -8.06 -12.63 -6.80
C GLU A 144 -8.07 -11.78 -5.52
N HIS A 145 -9.15 -11.03 -5.25
CA HIS A 145 -9.26 -10.11 -4.12
C HIS A 145 -10.26 -10.63 -3.08
N GLY A 146 -10.03 -10.28 -1.82
CA GLY A 146 -10.77 -10.78 -0.67
C GLY A 146 -9.85 -11.08 0.50
N VAL A 147 -10.34 -11.89 1.42
CA VAL A 147 -9.59 -12.38 2.57
C VAL A 147 -8.45 -13.28 2.09
N ILE A 148 -7.24 -13.00 2.56
CA ILE A 148 -6.02 -13.78 2.31
C ILE A 148 -5.50 -14.50 3.55
N LYS A 149 -5.90 -14.03 4.75
CA LYS A 149 -5.65 -14.68 6.04
C LYS A 149 -6.79 -14.33 7.00
N ALA A 150 -7.26 -15.29 7.79
CA ALA A 150 -8.35 -15.08 8.73
C ALA A 150 -8.11 -15.81 10.05
N PHE A 151 -8.81 -15.35 11.07
CA PHE A 151 -8.75 -15.91 12.42
C PHE A 151 -10.14 -16.33 12.88
N CYS A 152 -10.19 -17.42 13.64
CA CYS A 152 -11.43 -18.01 14.12
C CYS A 152 -12.18 -17.04 15.01
N SER A 153 -13.47 -16.85 14.76
CA SER A 153 -14.33 -15.97 15.57
C SER A 153 -14.51 -16.46 17.00
N ASN A 154 -14.30 -17.76 17.24
CA ASN A 154 -14.46 -18.38 18.56
C ASN A 154 -13.17 -18.36 19.39
N CYS A 155 -12.05 -18.83 18.83
CA CYS A 155 -10.80 -19.05 19.58
C CYS A 155 -9.58 -18.29 19.05
N ARG A 156 -9.75 -17.40 18.06
CA ARG A 156 -8.71 -16.57 17.43
C ARG A 156 -7.54 -17.29 16.76
N HIS A 157 -7.54 -18.63 16.72
CA HIS A 157 -6.56 -19.40 15.96
C HIS A 157 -6.77 -19.23 14.45
N GLU A 158 -5.69 -19.42 13.69
CA GLU A 158 -5.72 -19.35 12.23
C GLU A 158 -6.78 -20.31 11.64
N LEU A 159 -7.48 -19.82 10.62
CA LEU A 159 -8.41 -20.61 9.84
C LEU A 159 -7.72 -21.16 8.59
N PHE A 160 -8.03 -22.40 8.23
CA PHE A 160 -7.49 -23.06 7.05
C PHE A 160 -8.59 -23.32 6.03
N LEU A 161 -8.26 -23.19 4.75
CA LEU A 161 -9.21 -23.38 3.65
C LEU A 161 -9.38 -24.87 3.35
N PHE A 162 -10.61 -25.36 3.48
CA PHE A 162 -11.05 -26.69 3.08
C PHE A 162 -12.13 -26.57 2.00
N GLY A 163 -11.75 -26.75 0.74
CA GLY A 163 -12.64 -26.55 -0.39
C GLY A 163 -13.10 -25.08 -0.50
N ARG A 164 -14.30 -24.77 0.00
CA ARG A 164 -14.89 -23.41 -0.01
C ARG A 164 -15.17 -22.86 1.40
N THR A 165 -14.81 -23.60 2.45
CA THR A 165 -15.06 -23.20 3.84
C THR A 165 -13.76 -23.04 4.60
N LEU A 166 -13.78 -22.17 5.61
CA LEU A 166 -12.67 -21.95 6.52
C LEU A 166 -12.90 -22.78 7.78
N ARG A 167 -11.93 -23.60 8.17
CA ARG A 167 -12.01 -24.46 9.37
C ARG A 167 -10.90 -24.12 10.35
N CYS A 168 -11.27 -23.98 11.61
CA CYS A 168 -10.32 -23.88 12.71
C CYS A 168 -9.87 -25.28 13.14
N LEU A 169 -8.56 -25.55 13.12
CA LEU A 169 -8.02 -26.84 13.57
C LEU A 169 -7.94 -26.94 15.11
N ASN A 170 -8.10 -25.82 15.83
CA ASN A 170 -8.07 -25.80 17.29
C ASN A 170 -9.45 -26.11 17.92
N CYS A 171 -10.52 -25.45 17.47
CA CYS A 171 -11.86 -25.62 18.06
C CYS A 171 -12.91 -26.21 17.09
N ASN A 172 -12.50 -26.67 15.91
CA ASN A 172 -13.37 -27.21 14.85
C ASN A 172 -14.46 -26.27 14.31
N ASN A 173 -14.44 -24.97 14.68
CA ASN A 173 -15.38 -24.00 14.13
C ASN A 173 -15.22 -23.90 12.60
N THR A 174 -16.34 -23.80 11.89
CA THR A 174 -16.37 -23.64 10.43
C THR A 174 -17.06 -22.35 10.06
N GLU A 175 -16.44 -21.58 9.18
CA GLU A 175 -16.85 -20.23 8.84
C GLU A 175 -16.76 -19.99 7.32
N ARG A 176 -17.43 -18.95 6.84
CA ARG A 176 -17.34 -18.47 5.45
C ARG A 176 -16.89 -17.02 5.43
N ARG A 177 -16.24 -16.65 4.32
CA ARG A 177 -15.73 -15.30 3.99
C ARG A 177 -15.75 -15.10 2.47
N LYS A 178 -15.55 -13.87 2.01
CA LYS A 178 -15.13 -13.57 0.64
C LYS A 178 -13.64 -13.88 0.49
N ILE A 179 -13.31 -15.11 0.12
CA ILE A 179 -11.94 -15.62 0.05
C ILE A 179 -11.28 -15.20 -1.28
N ALA A 180 -10.02 -14.77 -1.22
CA ALA A 180 -9.16 -14.56 -2.39
C ALA A 180 -8.57 -15.90 -2.88
N LEU A 181 -8.30 -16.02 -4.18
CA LEU A 181 -7.72 -17.25 -4.78
C LEU A 181 -6.37 -17.70 -4.18
N ASP A 182 -5.64 -16.78 -3.55
CA ASP A 182 -4.34 -17.00 -2.92
C ASP A 182 -4.38 -16.99 -1.39
N TYR A 183 -5.55 -17.29 -0.80
CA TYR A 183 -5.68 -17.51 0.64
C TYR A 183 -4.63 -18.49 1.18
N GLY A 184 -3.94 -18.09 2.24
CA GLY A 184 -2.89 -18.89 2.88
C GLY A 184 -1.60 -19.04 2.06
N LYS A 185 -1.48 -18.42 0.86
CA LYS A 185 -0.28 -18.50 0.01
C LYS A 185 0.63 -17.28 0.11
N ILE A 186 0.21 -16.22 0.82
CA ILE A 186 0.99 -15.00 0.95
C ILE A 186 1.91 -15.10 2.17
N ASN A 187 3.21 -14.97 1.93
CA ASN A 187 4.17 -14.64 2.98
C ASN A 187 4.04 -13.15 3.30
N LEU A 188 3.52 -12.83 4.49
CA LEU A 188 3.35 -11.45 4.99
C LEU A 188 4.63 -10.89 5.63
N GLY A 189 5.80 -11.45 5.29
CA GLY A 189 7.12 -11.08 5.81
C GLY A 189 7.75 -9.89 5.09
#